data_AF-N4X941-F1
#
_entry.id   AF-N4X941-F1
#
_cell.length_a   1.000
_cell.length_b   1.000
_cell.length_c   1.000
_cell.angle_alpha   90.00
_cell.angle_beta   90.00
_cell.angle_gamma   90.00
#
_symmetry.space_group_name_H-M   'P 1'
#
loop_
_entity.id
_entity.type
_entity.pdbx_description
1 polymer ?
#
loop_
_entity_poly.entity_id
_entity_poly.type
_entity_poly.pdbx_seq_one_letter_code
_entity_poly.pdbx_strand_id
1 'polypeptide(L)' 'MDPASRALAHELPPKLRKNISARARHVARSTLHHRAHGRPSMQNKAQSQQYLTLCEESALVKFILHMSDLERPV' A
#
# COMPACT_ATOMS: atom_id res chain seq x y z
N MET A 1 -0.64 -0.68 7.55
CA MET A 1 -1.45 -1.87 7.16
C MET A 1 -2.81 -1.40 6.66
N ASP A 2 -3.18 -1.74 5.42
CA ASP A 2 -4.45 -1.32 4.81
C ASP A 2 -5.67 -1.97 5.48
N PRO A 3 -6.87 -1.37 5.39
CA PRO A 3 -8.07 -1.87 6.07
C PRO A 3 -8.41 -3.33 5.79
N ALA A 4 -8.16 -3.83 4.57
CA ALA A 4 -8.44 -5.22 4.20
C ALA A 4 -7.46 -6.19 4.87
N SER A 5 -6.16 -5.86 4.88
CA SER A 5 -5.15 -6.64 5.60
C SER A 5 -5.43 -6.65 7.11
N ARG A 6 -5.87 -5.52 7.67
CA ARG A 6 -6.29 -5.44 9.08
C ARG A 6 -7.50 -6.33 9.36
N ALA A 7 -8.51 -6.35 8.47
CA ALA A 7 -9.67 -7.21 8.60
C ALA A 7 -9.33 -8.72 8.51
N LEU A 8 -8.30 -9.07 7.74
CA LEU A 8 -7.74 -10.43 7.68
C LEU A 8 -6.91 -10.79 8.92
N ALA A 9 -6.19 -9.83 9.49
CA ALA A 9 -5.36 -10.04 10.68
C ALA A 9 -6.17 -10.09 11.98
N HIS A 10 -7.33 -9.40 12.06
CA HIS A 10 -8.17 -9.44 13.24
C HIS A 10 -8.67 -10.84 13.56
N GLU A 11 -8.63 -11.21 14.84
CA GLU A 11 -9.23 -12.45 15.32
C GLU A 11 -10.76 -12.36 15.26
N LEU A 12 -11.37 -13.46 14.83
CA LEU A 12 -12.82 -13.62 14.86
C LEU A 12 -13.21 -14.27 16.19
N PRO A 13 -14.38 -13.91 16.75
CA PRO A 13 -14.91 -14.58 17.92
C PRO A 13 -14.99 -16.10 17.70
N PRO A 14 -14.72 -16.94 18.71
CA PRO A 14 -14.64 -18.40 18.56
C PRO A 14 -15.90 -19.04 17.96
N LYS A 15 -17.06 -18.39 18.14
CA LYS A 15 -18.36 -18.86 17.65
C LYS A 15 -18.62 -18.56 16.17
N LEU A 16 -17.79 -17.74 15.51
CA LEU A 16 -17.93 -17.43 14.09
C LEU A 16 -17.06 -18.30 13.22
N ARG A 17 -17.63 -18.82 12.13
CA ARG A 17 -16.85 -19.49 11.07
C ARG A 17 -15.84 -18.51 10.49
N LYS A 18 -14.58 -18.95 10.36
CA LYS A 18 -13.48 -18.16 9.78
C LYS A 18 -13.65 -18.02 8.25
N ASN A 19 -14.58 -17.17 7.83
CA ASN A 19 -14.84 -16.90 6.41
C ASN A 19 -14.76 -15.40 6.08
N ILE A 20 -14.60 -15.09 4.79
CA ILE A 20 -14.46 -13.72 4.28
C ILE A 20 -15.65 -12.84 4.69
N SER A 21 -16.86 -13.41 4.70
CA SER A 21 -18.09 -12.72 5.10
C SER A 21 -18.05 -12.26 6.56
N ALA A 22 -17.58 -13.12 7.47
CA ALA A 22 -17.46 -12.79 8.89
C ALA A 22 -16.40 -11.70 9.15
N ARG A 23 -15.41 -11.58 8.25
CA ARG A 23 -14.35 -10.57 8.32
C ARG A 23 -14.71 -9.25 7.64
N ALA A 24 -15.66 -9.28 6.71
CA ALA A 24 -16.12 -8.12 5.95
C ALA A 24 -17.00 -7.21 6.81
N ARG A 25 -16.36 -6.46 7.72
CA ARG A 25 -17.02 -5.42 8.53
C ARG A 25 -17.24 -4.15 7.71
N HIS A 26 -16.15 -3.44 7.45
CA HIS A 26 -16.14 -2.13 6.76
C HIS A 26 -15.40 -2.19 5.41
N VAL A 27 -15.14 -3.40 4.91
CA VAL A 27 -14.40 -3.64 3.66
C VAL A 27 -15.25 -4.56 2.79
N ALA A 28 -15.38 -4.20 1.51
CA ALA A 28 -16.11 -5.02 0.55
C ALA A 28 -15.55 -6.45 0.51
N ARG A 29 -16.45 -7.45 0.43
CA ARG A 29 -16.08 -8.87 0.41
C ARG A 29 -15.12 -9.21 -0.73
N SER A 30 -15.32 -8.64 -1.91
CA SER A 30 -14.45 -8.82 -3.07
C SER A 30 -13.04 -8.30 -2.81
N THR A 31 -12.90 -7.14 -2.17
CA THR A 31 -11.60 -6.58 -1.76
C THR A 31 -10.88 -7.48 -0.77
N LEU A 32 -11.61 -8.03 0.21
CA LEU A 32 -11.05 -8.91 1.23
C LEU A 32 -10.64 -10.27 0.63
N HIS A 33 -11.44 -10.81 -0.29
CA HIS A 33 -11.11 -12.02 -1.07
C HIS A 33 -9.82 -11.83 -1.85
N HIS A 34 -9.72 -10.78 -2.68
CA HIS A 34 -8.50 -10.52 -3.44
C HIS A 34 -7.27 -10.34 -2.55
N ARG A 35 -7.42 -9.67 -1.40
CA ARG A 35 -6.31 -9.50 -0.43
C ARG A 35 -5.86 -10.83 0.16
N ALA A 36 -6.80 -11.73 0.51
CA ALA A 36 -6.48 -13.07 1.02
C ALA A 36 -5.74 -13.93 -0.02
N HIS A 37 -5.99 -13.69 -1.30
CA HIS A 37 -5.31 -14.33 -2.43
C HIS A 37 -4.02 -13.61 -2.89
N GLY A 38 -3.46 -12.73 -2.05
CA GLY A 38 -2.14 -12.16 -2.29
C GLY A 38 -2.11 -10.91 -3.17
N ARG A 39 -3.26 -10.34 -3.56
CA ARG A 39 -3.24 -9.03 -4.24
C ARG A 39 -2.63 -8.00 -3.28
N PRO A 40 -1.66 -7.17 -3.72
CA PRO A 40 -1.07 -6.13 -2.86
C PRO A 40 -2.02 -4.94 -2.69
N SER A 41 -1.83 -4.17 -1.62
CA SER A 41 -2.54 -2.90 -1.45
C SER A 41 -2.11 -1.91 -2.52
N MET A 42 -2.92 -0.87 -2.79
CA MET A 42 -2.50 0.16 -3.74
C MET A 42 -1.20 0.83 -3.32
N GLN A 43 -1.02 1.07 -2.02
CA GLN A 43 0.20 1.64 -1.47
C GLN A 43 1.41 0.72 -1.66
N ASN A 44 1.27 -0.57 -1.33
CA ASN A 44 2.36 -1.54 -1.50
C ASN A 44 2.68 -1.75 -2.99
N LYS A 45 1.65 -1.74 -3.85
CA LYS A 45 1.82 -1.81 -5.30
C LYS A 45 2.59 -0.58 -5.79
N ALA A 46 2.21 0.62 -5.37
CA ALA A 46 2.90 1.85 -5.74
C ALA A 46 4.38 1.80 -5.30
N GLN A 47 4.65 1.38 -4.07
CA GLN A 47 6.02 1.19 -3.57
C GLN A 47 6.81 0.17 -4.40
N SER A 48 6.22 -0.98 -4.73
CA SER A 48 6.88 -1.98 -5.58
C SER A 48 7.10 -1.54 -7.03
N GLN A 49 6.40 -0.49 -7.46
CA GLN A 49 6.50 0.08 -8.80
C GLN A 49 7.34 1.36 -8.82
N GLN A 50 7.95 1.76 -7.70
CA GLN A 50 8.92 2.85 -7.71
C GLN A 50 10.19 2.40 -8.43
N TYR A 51 10.63 3.19 -9.40
CA TYR A 51 11.87 2.95 -10.15
C TYR A 51 13.11 3.35 -9.35
N LEU A 52 12.97 4.40 -8.54
CA LEU A 52 14.05 4.93 -7.73
C LEU A 52 13.94 4.38 -6.32
N THR A 53 15.10 4.09 -5.73
CA THR A 53 15.24 3.93 -4.29
C THR A 53 14.97 5.26 -3.59
N LEU A 54 14.64 5.20 -2.29
CA LEU A 54 14.43 6.41 -1.48
C LEU A 54 15.65 7.36 -1.53
N CYS A 55 16.86 6.80 -1.59
CA CYS A 55 18.09 7.59 -1.69
C CYS A 55 18.21 8.30 -3.05
N GLU A 56 17.91 7.60 -4.15
CA GLU A 56 17.95 8.17 -5.49
C GLU A 56 16.87 9.23 -5.68
N GLU A 57 15.64 8.98 -5.21
CA GLU A 57 14.57 9.98 -5.23
C GLU A 57 14.98 11.23 -4.45
N SER A 58 15.56 11.08 -3.26
CA SER A 58 16.05 12.21 -2.46
C SER A 58 17.16 12.99 -3.17
N ALA A 59 18.12 12.30 -3.79
CA ALA A 59 19.22 12.92 -4.52
C ALA A 59 18.71 13.67 -5.76
N LEU A 60 17.78 13.09 -6.51
CA LEU A 60 17.18 13.69 -7.69
C LEU A 60 16.36 14.95 -7.33
N VAL A 61 15.58 14.91 -6.25
CA VAL A 61 14.85 16.10 -5.75
C VAL A 61 15.83 17.21 -5.37
N LYS A 62 16.89 16.91 -4.61
CA LYS A 62 17.91 17.89 -4.25
C LYS A 62 18.60 18.48 -5.47
N PHE A 63 18.92 17.65 -6.45
CA PHE A 63 19.53 18.08 -7.70
C PHE A 63 18.62 19.02 -8.50
N ILE A 64 17.34 18.67 -8.69
CA ILE A 64 16.37 19.51 -9.41
C ILE A 64 16.18 20.85 -8.71
N LEU A 65 16.03 20.85 -7.38
CA LEU A 65 15.91 22.08 -6.59
C LEU A 65 17.16 22.95 -6.74
N HIS A 66 18.34 22.36 -6.63
CA HIS A 66 19.60 23.08 -6.80
C HIS A 66 19.74 23.69 -8.20
N MET A 67 19.35 22.96 -9.25
CA MET A 67 19.39 23.46 -10.62
C MET A 67 18.37 24.60 -10.84
N SER A 68 17.21 24.50 -10.21
CA SER A 68 16.18 25.56 -10.23
C SER A 68 16.67 26.84 -9.56
N ASP A 69 17.33 26.73 -8.40
CA ASP A 69 17.93 27.87 -7.68
C ASP A 69 19.03 28.56 -8.50
N LEU A 70 19.71 27.79 -9.37
CA LEU A 70 20.72 28.30 -10.30
C LEU A 70 20.14 28.81 -11.63
N GLU A 71 18.80 28.83 -11.79
CA GLU A 71 18.08 29.16 -13.02
C GLU A 71 18.52 28.31 -14.23
N ARG A 72 18.97 27.08 -13.98
CA ARG A 72 19.43 26.15 -15.02
C ARG A 72 18.34 25.13 -15.34
N PRO A 73 18.06 24.86 -16.62
CA PRO A 73 17.14 23.81 -17.00
C PRO A 73 17.72 22.43 -16.64
N VAL A 74 16.83 21.50 -16.34
CA VAL A 74 17.10 20.10 -15.96
C VAL A 74 16.39 19.14 -16.90
#